data_AF-A0A6M5YRW5-F1
#
_entry.id   AF-A0A6M5YRW5-F1
#
_cell.length_a   1.000
_cell.length_b   1.000
_cell.length_c   1.000
_cell.angle_alpha   90.00
_cell.angle_beta   90.00
_cell.angle_gamma   90.00
#
_symmetry.space_group_name_H-M   'P 1'
#
loop_
_entity.id
_entity.type
_entity.pdbx_description
1 polymer ?
#
loop_
_entity_poly.entity_id
_entity_poly.type
_entity_poly.pdbx_seq_one_letter_code
_entity_poly.pdbx_strand_id
1 'polypeptide(L)'
;MPIRITCPSCSATLSVKDEYAERAVKCPKCSGVIPASQPPAPAPAAPPTPAKAAPVAPPPPERAPFEALDEPAPARASGKPVRSKRADGDDDRPAKRERRDDEDDGRPVKRRRHDGDEPDRAGRGKRAEGGSNAALIVGIVCATLLTCCGSVGFGVYWFMVKTKEAVVETLDKAKEALENSNFLVSQRSYGELKVGTTTRAQAEATLSKGKTATADDLRKAFGADQKKIDAWTPKANQSRVVYWRNGDDYILAAFHPNAEDQGRVQAKEWRPKNGAPTSAGELDDAKFLQQYPPIGPTTEVRAEDLAKQTDDDAPAARDKYQNKTFILSGKLLRISARGNTLEVVLEGAAKGQLKEITCALRAGQAPFSYGRGQRIKVSGKCTGFGLDEFADGTLSGAAAPDPSVQVSAATLIADYANPGTADPKYKNKDLTISGARIERVENGRIVITTVGKNDDRKITVAFDTDLKSQFPYLRAGATIKIKGKCTGLTDADIDVEDAWFTQ
;
A
#
# COMPACT_ATOMS: atom_id res chain seq x y z
N MET A 1 -43.37 18.78 20.36
CA MET A 1 -43.31 17.39 19.84
C MET A 1 -42.03 16.77 20.38
N PRO A 2 -41.95 15.49 20.75
CA PRO A 2 -40.70 14.95 21.29
C PRO A 2 -39.56 14.96 20.26
N ILE A 3 -38.40 15.51 20.63
CA ILE A 3 -37.18 15.54 19.83
C ILE A 3 -36.43 14.22 20.04
N ARG A 4 -35.91 13.64 18.95
CA ARG A 4 -35.05 12.45 19.02
C ARG A 4 -33.59 12.88 19.05
N ILE A 5 -32.89 12.54 20.13
CA ILE A 5 -31.44 12.79 20.27
C ILE A 5 -30.70 11.45 20.40
N THR A 6 -29.49 11.36 19.85
CA THR A 6 -28.67 10.14 19.92
C THR A 6 -27.56 10.32 20.95
N CYS A 7 -27.46 9.41 21.92
CA CYS A 7 -26.40 9.46 22.92
C CYS A 7 -25.02 9.17 22.29
N PRO A 8 -24.00 10.02 22.46
CA PRO A 8 -22.68 9.80 21.87
C PRO A 8 -21.90 8.65 22.53
N SER A 9 -22.21 8.29 23.77
CA SER A 9 -21.48 7.23 24.51
C SER A 9 -21.96 5.82 24.20
N CYS A 10 -23.24 5.63 23.87
CA CYS A 10 -23.82 4.29 23.67
C CYS A 10 -24.75 4.17 22.45
N SER A 11 -24.85 5.23 21.64
CA SER A 11 -25.64 5.28 20.40
C SER A 11 -27.15 5.06 20.56
N ALA A 12 -27.67 5.07 21.79
CA ALA A 12 -29.11 4.93 22.03
C ALA A 12 -29.87 6.19 21.59
N THR A 13 -30.95 6.01 20.82
CA THR A 13 -31.89 7.09 20.47
C THR A 13 -32.85 7.33 21.64
N LEU A 14 -32.90 8.58 22.11
CA LEU A 14 -33.74 9.01 23.23
C LEU A 14 -34.79 9.99 22.72
N SER A 15 -36.01 9.83 23.19
CA SER A 15 -37.13 10.73 22.92
C SER A 15 -37.23 11.71 24.09
N VAL A 16 -36.87 12.96 23.87
CA VAL A 16 -36.79 14.00 24.90
C VAL A 16 -37.85 15.07 24.63
N LYS A 17 -38.52 15.57 25.68
CA LYS A 17 -39.51 16.66 25.53
C LYS A 17 -38.79 17.97 25.16
N ASP A 18 -39.43 18.82 24.36
CA ASP A 18 -38.88 20.12 23.91
C ASP A 18 -38.30 20.97 25.05
N GLU A 19 -38.91 20.93 26.24
CA GLU A 19 -38.47 21.66 27.44
C GLU A 19 -37.04 21.32 27.91
N TYR A 20 -36.49 20.19 27.46
CA TYR A 20 -35.12 19.75 27.81
C TYR A 20 -34.14 19.89 26.64
N ALA A 21 -34.54 20.45 25.49
CA ALA A 21 -33.66 20.60 24.31
C ALA A 21 -32.43 21.48 24.60
N GLU A 22 -32.56 22.44 25.52
CA GLU A 22 -31.51 23.38 25.91
C GLU A 22 -30.76 22.98 27.18
N ARG A 23 -31.07 21.81 27.77
CA ARG A 23 -30.44 21.32 29.00
C ARG A 23 -29.67 20.04 28.74
N ALA A 24 -28.58 19.84 29.48
CA ALA A 24 -27.84 18.59 29.42
C ALA A 24 -28.69 17.45 30.01
N VAL A 25 -28.86 16.36 29.25
CA VAL A 25 -29.74 15.24 29.63
C VAL A 25 -28.91 13.99 29.86
N LYS A 26 -29.14 13.26 30.97
CA LYS A 26 -28.47 11.97 31.21
C LYS A 26 -29.11 10.86 30.38
N CYS A 27 -28.27 10.07 29.71
CA CYS A 27 -28.73 8.88 29.01
C CYS A 27 -29.14 7.78 30.01
N PRO A 28 -30.36 7.22 29.92
CA PRO A 28 -30.82 6.16 30.83
C PRO A 28 -30.07 4.83 30.65
N LYS A 29 -29.40 4.59 29.52
CA LYS A 29 -28.68 3.33 29.27
C LYS A 29 -27.26 3.29 29.82
N CYS A 30 -26.53 4.40 29.73
CA CYS A 30 -25.10 4.45 30.09
C CYS A 30 -24.75 5.54 31.10
N SER A 31 -25.75 6.31 31.56
CA SER A 31 -25.57 7.45 32.47
C SER A 31 -24.70 8.60 31.93
N GLY A 32 -24.21 8.52 30.69
CA GLY A 32 -23.48 9.58 30.01
C GLY A 32 -24.34 10.85 29.86
N VAL A 33 -23.74 12.00 30.11
CA VAL A 33 -24.40 13.30 29.99
C VAL A 33 -24.33 13.75 28.52
N ILE A 34 -25.48 13.98 27.90
CA ILE A 34 -25.58 14.54 26.55
C ILE A 34 -25.59 16.06 26.69
N PRO A 35 -24.56 16.79 26.20
CA PRO A 35 -24.53 18.24 26.28
C PRO A 35 -25.71 18.85 25.51
N ALA A 36 -26.26 19.96 25.99
CA ALA A 36 -27.28 20.71 25.29
C ALA A 36 -26.78 21.05 23.88
N SER A 37 -27.56 20.73 22.85
CA SER A 37 -27.19 21.02 21.47
C SER A 37 -26.92 22.51 21.34
N GLN A 38 -25.66 22.89 21.08
CA GLN A 38 -25.32 24.28 20.77
C GLN A 38 -26.23 24.73 19.62
N PRO A 39 -26.83 25.94 19.70
CA PRO A 39 -27.59 26.51 18.58
C PRO A 39 -26.74 26.38 17.31
N PRO A 40 -27.29 25.83 16.21
CA PRO A 40 -26.52 25.65 14.99
C PRO A 40 -25.88 26.98 14.64
N ALA A 41 -24.54 26.98 14.52
CA ALA A 41 -23.81 28.15 14.08
C ALA A 41 -24.46 28.66 12.77
N PRO A 42 -24.66 29.98 12.61
CA PRO A 42 -25.36 30.54 11.46
C PRO A 42 -24.77 29.95 10.19
N ALA A 43 -25.64 29.30 9.41
CA ALA A 43 -25.25 28.61 8.20
C ALA A 43 -24.45 29.58 7.30
N PRO A 44 -23.28 29.17 6.78
CA PRO A 44 -22.57 29.94 5.77
C PRO A 44 -23.53 30.31 4.64
N ALA A 45 -23.53 31.58 4.23
CA ALA A 45 -24.41 32.11 3.19
C ALA A 45 -24.42 31.17 1.98
N ALA A 46 -25.61 30.75 1.59
CA ALA A 46 -25.79 29.80 0.50
C ALA A 46 -25.11 30.33 -0.77
N PRO A 47 -24.30 29.52 -1.47
CA PRO A 47 -23.79 29.88 -2.78
C PRO A 47 -24.97 30.09 -3.75
N PRO A 48 -24.81 30.97 -4.76
CA PRO A 48 -25.88 31.32 -5.69
C PRO A 48 -26.43 30.07 -6.38
N THR A 49 -27.75 29.96 -6.37
CA THR A 49 -28.53 28.87 -6.94
C THR A 49 -28.14 28.66 -8.41
N PRO A 50 -27.67 27.46 -8.81
CA PRO A 50 -27.44 27.14 -10.21
C PRO A 50 -28.74 27.27 -11.00
N ALA A 51 -28.65 27.90 -12.18
CA ALA A 51 -29.76 28.06 -13.10
C ALA A 51 -30.41 26.70 -13.42
N LYS A 52 -31.75 26.67 -13.36
CA LYS A 52 -32.62 25.53 -13.64
C LYS A 52 -32.22 24.85 -14.94
N ALA A 53 -31.66 23.65 -14.84
CA ALA A 53 -31.30 22.81 -15.98
C ALA A 53 -32.55 22.47 -16.80
N ALA A 54 -32.39 22.53 -18.13
CA ALA A 54 -33.40 22.14 -19.10
C ALA A 54 -33.82 20.66 -18.91
N PRO A 55 -35.07 20.29 -19.26
CA PRO A 55 -35.57 18.94 -19.09
C PRO A 55 -34.72 17.93 -19.87
N VAL A 56 -34.26 16.91 -19.17
CA VAL A 56 -33.49 15.78 -19.71
C VAL A 56 -34.36 15.01 -20.69
N ALA A 57 -33.85 14.81 -21.90
CA ALA A 57 -34.49 14.00 -22.94
C ALA A 57 -34.71 12.56 -22.46
N PRO A 58 -35.81 11.90 -22.85
CA PRO A 58 -36.10 10.52 -22.46
C PRO A 58 -34.96 9.57 -22.87
N PRO A 59 -34.70 8.52 -22.07
CA PRO A 59 -33.64 7.56 -22.36
C PRO A 59 -33.86 6.88 -23.72
N PRO A 60 -32.79 6.67 -24.51
CA PRO A 60 -32.89 5.99 -25.78
C PRO A 60 -33.42 4.54 -25.58
N PRO A 61 -34.23 4.03 -26.51
CA PRO A 61 -34.87 2.73 -26.39
C PRO A 61 -33.82 1.63 -26.22
N GLU A 62 -34.12 0.74 -25.28
CA GLU A 62 -33.38 -0.48 -24.95
C GLU A 62 -33.17 -1.30 -26.24
N ARG A 63 -31.90 -1.50 -26.61
CA ARG A 63 -31.54 -2.26 -27.81
C ARG A 63 -31.88 -3.73 -27.58
N ALA A 64 -32.62 -4.28 -28.53
CA ALA A 64 -32.94 -5.71 -28.58
C ALA A 64 -31.68 -6.59 -28.51
N PRO A 65 -31.80 -7.83 -28.00
CA PRO A 65 -30.69 -8.77 -27.96
C PRO A 65 -30.20 -9.03 -29.38
N PHE A 66 -28.93 -8.74 -29.64
CA PHE A 66 -28.30 -9.05 -30.92
C PHE A 66 -28.15 -10.57 -31.02
N GLU A 67 -28.86 -11.18 -31.96
CA GLU A 67 -28.63 -12.58 -32.35
C GLU A 67 -27.17 -12.73 -32.78
N ALA A 68 -26.50 -13.72 -32.18
CA ALA A 68 -25.15 -14.10 -32.50
C ALA A 68 -25.07 -14.58 -33.95
N LEU A 69 -24.55 -13.75 -34.84
CA LEU A 69 -24.05 -14.18 -36.13
C LEU A 69 -22.74 -14.93 -35.92
N ASP A 70 -22.75 -16.22 -36.27
CA ASP A 70 -21.59 -17.10 -36.36
C ASP A 70 -20.41 -16.42 -37.08
N GLU A 71 -19.36 -16.15 -36.32
CA GLU A 71 -18.05 -15.79 -36.86
C GLU A 71 -17.39 -17.03 -37.50
N PRO A 72 -17.02 -17.00 -38.79
CA PRO A 72 -16.28 -18.08 -39.41
C PRO A 72 -14.85 -18.14 -38.90
N ALA A 73 -14.42 -19.36 -38.55
CA ALA A 73 -13.10 -19.70 -38.01
C ALA A 73 -11.92 -19.11 -38.83
N PRO A 74 -10.86 -18.61 -38.17
CA PRO A 74 -9.67 -18.14 -38.88
C PRO A 74 -8.91 -19.29 -39.53
N ALA A 75 -8.76 -19.19 -40.86
CA ALA A 75 -7.95 -20.09 -41.66
C ALA A 75 -6.48 -20.07 -41.22
N ARG A 76 -5.92 -21.27 -41.04
CA ARG A 76 -4.50 -21.51 -40.77
C ARG A 76 -3.64 -21.03 -41.94
N ALA A 77 -2.98 -19.89 -41.78
CA ALA A 77 -1.89 -19.47 -42.67
C ALA A 77 -0.56 -20.06 -42.18
N SER A 78 -0.08 -21.06 -42.90
CA SER A 78 1.26 -21.63 -42.76
C SER A 78 2.28 -20.73 -43.48
N GLY A 79 2.93 -19.84 -42.73
CA GLY A 79 4.03 -19.00 -43.22
C GLY A 79 5.37 -19.48 -42.67
N LYS A 80 6.20 -20.09 -43.53
CA LYS A 80 7.61 -20.41 -43.24
C LYS A 80 8.42 -19.14 -42.89
N PRO A 81 9.36 -19.19 -41.93
CA PRO A 81 10.26 -18.06 -41.71
C PRO A 81 11.29 -17.98 -42.86
N VAL A 82 11.21 -16.88 -43.62
CA VAL A 82 12.24 -16.48 -44.59
C VAL A 82 13.41 -15.89 -43.82
N ARG A 83 14.56 -16.56 -43.97
CA ARG A 83 15.88 -16.19 -43.45
C ARG A 83 16.36 -14.96 -44.21
N SER A 84 16.16 -13.75 -43.67
CA SER A 84 16.71 -12.54 -44.27
C SER A 84 18.20 -12.43 -43.95
N LYS A 85 19.03 -12.74 -44.95
CA LYS A 85 20.38 -12.20 -45.09
C LYS A 85 20.27 -10.67 -45.17
N ARG A 86 20.88 -9.97 -44.21
CA ARG A 86 21.41 -8.60 -44.38
C ARG A 86 22.88 -8.72 -43.99
N ALA A 87 23.78 -8.82 -44.96
CA ALA A 87 24.29 -7.73 -45.78
C ALA A 87 25.11 -6.76 -44.91
N ASP A 88 26.37 -7.13 -44.77
CA ASP A 88 27.57 -6.30 -44.87
C ASP A 88 27.32 -4.79 -44.89
N GLY A 89 27.74 -4.15 -43.81
CA GLY A 89 27.93 -2.71 -43.71
C GLY A 89 29.16 -2.49 -42.84
N ASP A 90 30.32 -2.43 -43.49
CA ASP A 90 31.56 -1.85 -42.99
C ASP A 90 31.26 -0.52 -42.28
N ASP A 91 31.69 -0.40 -41.02
CA ASP A 91 32.11 0.91 -40.52
C ASP A 91 33.14 0.75 -39.40
N ASP A 92 34.28 1.35 -39.68
CA ASP A 92 35.51 1.41 -38.91
C ASP A 92 35.29 1.72 -37.42
N ARG A 93 35.55 0.74 -36.54
CA ARG A 93 35.76 1.04 -35.11
C ARG A 93 37.10 0.48 -34.62
N PRO A 94 38.08 1.34 -34.29
CA PRO A 94 39.42 0.91 -33.94
C PRO A 94 39.46 0.15 -32.61
N ALA A 95 40.22 -0.93 -32.64
CA ALA A 95 40.52 -1.85 -31.55
C ALA A 95 41.12 -1.12 -30.34
N LYS A 96 40.47 -1.25 -29.17
CA LYS A 96 41.04 -0.80 -27.90
C LYS A 96 41.48 -1.99 -27.04
N ARG A 97 42.75 -2.33 -27.26
CA ARG A 97 43.79 -2.76 -26.32
C ARG A 97 43.43 -3.72 -25.18
N GLU A 98 44.04 -4.88 -25.31
CA GLU A 98 44.57 -5.77 -24.26
C GLU A 98 45.25 -5.03 -23.09
N ARG A 99 44.95 -5.52 -21.88
CA ARG A 99 45.80 -5.69 -20.69
C ARG A 99 45.16 -6.90 -19.94
N ARG A 100 45.72 -8.10 -19.81
CA ARG A 100 47.01 -8.53 -19.20
C ARG A 100 47.29 -7.75 -17.92
N ASP A 101 47.40 -8.28 -16.72
CA ASP A 101 47.50 -9.62 -16.12
C ASP A 101 46.84 -9.45 -14.72
N ASP A 102 46.40 -10.43 -13.91
CA ASP A 102 47.19 -11.35 -13.10
C ASP A 102 46.24 -12.00 -12.05
N GLU A 103 46.59 -13.21 -11.63
CA GLU A 103 46.38 -13.80 -10.28
C GLU A 103 45.03 -14.44 -9.87
N ASP A 104 45.06 -15.77 -9.88
CA ASP A 104 44.73 -16.71 -8.78
C ASP A 104 43.50 -16.43 -7.90
N ASP A 105 42.45 -17.26 -8.06
CA ASP A 105 41.96 -18.03 -6.91
C ASP A 105 41.05 -19.20 -7.35
N GLY A 106 41.45 -20.40 -6.93
CA GLY A 106 40.89 -21.67 -7.36
C GLY A 106 39.49 -21.97 -6.84
N ARG A 107 38.49 -22.00 -7.74
CA ARG A 107 37.17 -22.57 -7.44
C ARG A 107 36.90 -23.85 -8.26
N PRO A 108 36.72 -25.02 -7.62
CA PRO A 108 36.55 -26.28 -8.33
C PRO A 108 35.19 -26.37 -9.03
N VAL A 109 35.27 -26.65 -10.33
CA VAL A 109 34.14 -26.90 -11.24
C VAL A 109 33.52 -28.27 -10.93
N LYS A 110 32.25 -28.29 -10.56
CA LYS A 110 31.51 -29.54 -10.30
C LYS A 110 31.16 -30.21 -11.62
N ARG A 111 31.79 -31.36 -11.86
CA ARG A 111 31.67 -32.23 -13.04
C ARG A 111 30.26 -32.81 -13.21
N ARG A 112 29.86 -32.87 -14.48
CA ARG A 112 28.80 -33.70 -15.06
C ARG A 112 29.02 -35.18 -14.70
N ARG A 113 27.94 -35.92 -14.45
CA ARG A 113 27.90 -37.38 -14.64
C ARG A 113 26.89 -37.73 -15.72
N HIS A 114 27.44 -38.42 -16.70
CA HIS A 114 26.87 -39.15 -17.80
C HIS A 114 26.69 -40.62 -17.35
N ASP A 115 26.01 -41.43 -18.17
CA ASP A 115 25.83 -42.90 -18.08
C ASP A 115 24.73 -43.37 -17.10
N GLY A 116 23.78 -44.27 -17.42
CA GLY A 116 23.57 -45.13 -18.60
C GLY A 116 22.32 -46.02 -18.42
N ASP A 117 22.01 -46.76 -19.48
CA ASP A 117 21.36 -48.09 -19.56
C ASP A 117 19.82 -48.28 -19.51
N GLU A 118 19.27 -48.55 -20.70
CA GLU A 118 18.15 -49.44 -21.08
C GLU A 118 18.33 -50.89 -20.52
N PRO A 119 17.29 -51.77 -20.39
CA PRO A 119 16.68 -52.40 -21.58
C PRO A 119 15.23 -52.94 -21.48
N ASP A 120 14.75 -53.34 -22.67
CA ASP A 120 13.61 -54.16 -23.08
C ASP A 120 13.10 -55.28 -22.15
N ARG A 121 11.77 -55.47 -22.12
CA ARG A 121 11.15 -56.81 -21.99
C ARG A 121 9.87 -56.96 -22.83
N ALA A 122 10.02 -57.74 -23.91
CA ALA A 122 8.95 -58.42 -24.63
C ALA A 122 8.95 -59.93 -24.30
N GLY A 123 7.80 -60.59 -24.42
CA GLY A 123 7.64 -62.06 -24.39
C GLY A 123 6.35 -62.46 -23.66
N ARG A 124 5.22 -62.78 -24.30
CA ARG A 124 4.88 -63.93 -25.17
C ARG A 124 4.96 -65.29 -24.46
N GLY A 125 3.79 -65.83 -24.09
CA GLY A 125 3.58 -67.24 -23.75
C GLY A 125 2.21 -67.72 -24.27
N LYS A 126 2.20 -68.83 -25.04
CA LYS A 126 1.03 -69.51 -25.62
C LYS A 126 0.75 -70.83 -24.87
N ARG A 127 -0.47 -71.37 -25.10
CA ARG A 127 -0.96 -72.78 -24.95
C ARG A 127 -1.56 -73.12 -23.56
N ALA A 128 -2.61 -73.92 -23.39
CA ALA A 128 -3.33 -74.87 -24.26
C ALA A 128 -4.81 -75.05 -23.80
N GLU A 129 -5.58 -75.74 -24.65
CA GLU A 129 -6.93 -76.31 -24.54
C GLU A 129 -7.29 -77.05 -23.22
N GLY A 130 -8.58 -77.05 -22.89
CA GLY A 130 -9.20 -78.17 -22.16
C GLY A 130 -10.54 -77.87 -21.46
N GLY A 131 -11.64 -78.41 -22.00
CA GLY A 131 -12.71 -79.02 -21.18
C GLY A 131 -13.86 -78.13 -20.68
N SER A 132 -15.07 -78.54 -21.04
CA SER A 132 -16.39 -77.93 -20.80
C SER A 132 -16.81 -77.81 -19.32
N ASN A 133 -17.45 -76.68 -18.97
CA ASN A 133 -18.60 -76.58 -18.04
C ASN A 133 -19.23 -75.17 -18.10
N ALA A 134 -19.72 -74.77 -19.28
CA ALA A 134 -20.21 -73.41 -19.55
C ALA A 134 -21.39 -72.96 -18.66
N ALA A 135 -22.22 -73.88 -18.16
CA ALA A 135 -23.38 -73.52 -17.32
C ALA A 135 -23.01 -73.15 -15.88
N LEU A 136 -21.96 -73.75 -15.30
CA LEU A 136 -21.54 -73.47 -13.91
C LEU A 136 -20.61 -72.25 -13.84
N ILE A 137 -19.82 -72.01 -14.90
CA ILE A 137 -18.96 -70.83 -15.02
C ILE A 137 -19.81 -69.57 -15.22
N VAL A 138 -20.91 -69.59 -15.98
CA VAL A 138 -21.77 -68.39 -16.12
C VAL A 138 -22.46 -68.02 -14.79
N GLY A 139 -22.87 -69.02 -13.98
CA GLY A 139 -23.44 -68.77 -12.65
C GLY A 139 -22.43 -68.15 -11.68
N ILE A 140 -21.20 -68.69 -11.62
CA ILE A 140 -20.13 -68.14 -10.79
C ILE A 140 -19.63 -66.80 -11.35
N VAL A 141 -19.51 -66.63 -12.66
CA VAL A 141 -19.05 -65.37 -13.28
C VAL A 141 -20.09 -64.27 -13.09
N CYS A 142 -21.40 -64.53 -13.17
CA CYS A 142 -22.41 -63.50 -12.86
C CYS A 142 -22.47 -63.16 -11.36
N ALA A 143 -22.38 -64.15 -10.47
CA ALA A 143 -22.32 -63.89 -9.03
C ALA A 143 -21.01 -63.17 -8.66
N THR A 144 -19.88 -63.55 -9.26
CA THR A 144 -18.57 -62.93 -9.03
C THR A 144 -18.49 -61.57 -9.71
N LEU A 145 -19.12 -61.32 -10.86
CA LEU A 145 -19.19 -59.97 -11.46
C LEU A 145 -20.10 -59.05 -10.65
N LEU A 146 -21.24 -59.52 -10.14
CA LEU A 146 -22.08 -58.69 -9.26
C LEU A 146 -21.39 -58.39 -7.93
N THR A 147 -20.70 -59.38 -7.35
CA THR A 147 -19.96 -59.19 -6.10
C THR A 147 -18.66 -58.40 -6.31
N CYS A 148 -17.96 -58.56 -7.43
CA CYS A 148 -16.68 -57.88 -7.74
C CYS A 148 -16.92 -56.46 -8.28
N CYS A 149 -17.89 -56.23 -9.17
CA CYS A 149 -18.20 -54.89 -9.66
C CYS A 149 -19.01 -54.06 -8.65
N GLY A 150 -19.89 -54.69 -7.85
CA GLY A 150 -20.60 -54.03 -6.75
C GLY A 150 -19.69 -53.63 -5.59
N SER A 151 -18.73 -54.48 -5.21
CA SER A 151 -17.77 -54.15 -4.14
C SER A 151 -16.69 -53.17 -4.57
N VAL A 152 -16.23 -53.19 -5.83
CA VAL A 152 -15.28 -52.19 -6.33
C VAL A 152 -15.96 -50.82 -6.48
N GLY A 153 -17.21 -50.75 -6.93
CA GLY A 153 -17.99 -49.51 -6.98
C GLY A 153 -18.22 -48.91 -5.59
N PHE A 154 -18.62 -49.74 -4.61
CA PHE A 154 -18.80 -49.30 -3.22
C PHE A 154 -17.47 -48.93 -2.55
N GLY A 155 -16.39 -49.66 -2.82
CA GLY A 155 -15.06 -49.37 -2.30
C GLY A 155 -14.47 -48.07 -2.86
N VAL A 156 -14.63 -47.80 -4.16
CA VAL A 156 -14.22 -46.53 -4.78
C VAL A 156 -15.10 -45.38 -4.32
N TYR A 157 -16.42 -45.57 -4.20
CA TYR A 157 -17.32 -44.55 -3.66
C TYR A 157 -17.01 -44.25 -2.19
N TRP A 158 -16.81 -45.26 -1.35
CA TRP A 158 -16.46 -45.10 0.06
C TRP A 158 -15.07 -44.46 0.22
N PHE A 159 -14.08 -44.84 -0.60
CA PHE A 159 -12.76 -44.21 -0.62
C PHE A 159 -12.82 -42.76 -1.12
N MET A 160 -13.62 -42.46 -2.16
CA MET A 160 -13.84 -41.08 -2.64
C MET A 160 -14.61 -40.22 -1.62
N VAL A 161 -15.54 -40.80 -0.85
CA VAL A 161 -16.28 -40.08 0.20
C VAL A 161 -15.37 -39.85 1.42
N LYS A 162 -14.62 -40.86 1.88
CA LYS A 162 -13.63 -40.72 2.97
C LYS A 162 -12.48 -39.78 2.61
N THR A 163 -12.02 -39.78 1.36
CA THR A 163 -10.99 -38.83 0.91
C THR A 163 -11.52 -37.42 0.81
N LYS A 164 -12.80 -37.21 0.45
CA LYS A 164 -13.41 -35.87 0.51
C LYS A 164 -13.49 -35.32 1.93
N GLU A 165 -13.89 -36.13 2.91
CA GLU A 165 -13.90 -35.70 4.32
C GLU A 165 -12.50 -35.33 4.81
N ALA A 166 -11.49 -36.17 4.52
CA ALA A 166 -10.10 -35.89 4.88
C ALA A 166 -9.55 -34.65 4.14
N VAL A 167 -9.92 -34.45 2.87
CA VAL A 167 -9.51 -33.27 2.09
C VAL A 167 -10.15 -32.01 2.65
N VAL A 168 -11.44 -32.03 3.01
CA VAL A 168 -12.12 -30.89 3.63
C VAL A 168 -11.47 -30.56 4.98
N GLU A 169 -11.18 -31.55 5.82
CA GLU A 169 -10.48 -31.33 7.09
C GLU A 169 -9.07 -30.76 6.86
N THR A 170 -8.33 -31.23 5.85
CA THR A 170 -7.01 -30.65 5.52
C THR A 170 -7.11 -29.25 4.95
N LEU A 171 -8.16 -28.94 4.17
CA LEU A 171 -8.39 -27.61 3.63
C LEU A 171 -8.80 -26.63 4.72
N ASP A 172 -9.62 -27.06 5.68
CA ASP A 172 -9.99 -26.23 6.84
C ASP A 172 -8.77 -25.97 7.73
N LYS A 173 -7.95 -26.99 8.02
CA LYS A 173 -6.67 -26.80 8.73
C LYS A 173 -5.69 -25.94 7.95
N ALA A 174 -5.63 -26.08 6.62
CA ALA A 174 -4.76 -25.27 5.77
C ALA A 174 -5.26 -23.83 5.69
N LYS A 175 -6.57 -23.61 5.62
CA LYS A 175 -7.19 -22.28 5.63
C LYS A 175 -6.97 -21.61 6.97
N GLU A 176 -7.19 -22.32 8.07
CA GLU A 176 -6.88 -21.83 9.41
C GLU A 176 -5.39 -21.54 9.57
N ALA A 177 -4.50 -22.39 9.04
CA ALA A 177 -3.06 -22.14 9.02
C ALA A 177 -2.70 -20.91 8.18
N LEU A 178 -3.37 -20.69 7.05
CA LEU A 178 -3.14 -19.57 6.15
C LEU A 178 -3.63 -18.25 6.78
N GLU A 179 -4.82 -18.27 7.38
CA GLU A 179 -5.39 -17.14 8.14
C GLU A 179 -4.55 -16.81 9.38
N ASN A 180 -3.85 -17.80 9.95
CA ASN A 180 -2.93 -17.65 11.08
C ASN A 180 -1.46 -17.44 10.67
N SER A 181 -1.14 -17.50 9.37
CA SER A 181 0.20 -17.27 8.86
C SER A 181 0.39 -15.80 8.54
N ASN A 182 1.00 -15.07 9.46
CA ASN A 182 1.45 -13.71 9.21
C ASN A 182 2.95 -13.74 8.95
N PHE A 183 3.34 -13.96 7.69
CA PHE A 183 4.74 -14.05 7.28
C PHE A 183 5.59 -12.80 7.62
N LEU A 184 4.95 -11.67 7.93
CA LEU A 184 5.65 -10.47 8.40
C LEU A 184 6.19 -10.64 9.82
N VAL A 185 5.63 -11.53 10.64
CA VAL A 185 6.12 -11.84 11.99
C VAL A 185 7.36 -12.73 11.86
N SER A 186 8.53 -12.12 12.03
CA SER A 186 9.82 -12.76 11.88
C SER A 186 10.86 -12.08 12.78
N GLN A 187 12.04 -12.70 12.94
CA GLN A 187 13.14 -12.09 13.67
C GLN A 187 13.59 -10.74 13.07
N ARG A 188 13.46 -10.58 11.74
CA ARG A 188 13.81 -9.34 11.04
C ARG A 188 12.87 -8.20 11.44
N SER A 189 11.56 -8.41 11.34
CA SER A 189 10.58 -7.39 11.72
C SER A 189 10.58 -7.11 13.22
N TYR A 190 10.88 -8.11 14.06
CA TYR A 190 11.20 -7.89 15.47
C TYR A 190 12.36 -6.89 15.62
N GLY A 191 13.44 -7.05 14.86
CA GLY A 191 14.59 -6.14 14.87
C GLY A 191 14.24 -4.70 14.48
N GLU A 192 13.28 -4.52 13.58
CA GLU A 192 12.81 -3.21 13.11
C GLU A 192 11.99 -2.44 14.17
N LEU A 193 11.37 -3.14 15.14
CA LEU A 193 10.69 -2.50 16.27
C LEU A 193 11.69 -1.91 17.28
N LYS A 194 11.94 -0.60 17.25
CA LYS A 194 12.88 0.07 18.16
C LYS A 194 12.18 0.53 19.44
N VAL A 195 12.67 0.06 20.58
CA VAL A 195 12.20 0.49 21.91
C VAL A 195 12.40 2.00 22.05
N GLY A 196 11.38 2.69 22.56
CA GLY A 196 11.38 4.13 22.81
C GLY A 196 11.06 5.00 21.60
N THR A 197 11.07 4.47 20.38
CA THR A 197 10.85 5.25 19.15
C THR A 197 9.74 4.71 18.27
N THR A 198 9.58 3.38 18.15
CA THR A 198 8.56 2.79 17.28
C THR A 198 7.18 3.00 17.89
N THR A 199 6.28 3.64 17.13
CA THR A 199 4.88 3.82 17.56
C THR A 199 4.02 2.59 17.25
N ARG A 200 2.80 2.51 17.80
CA ARG A 200 1.86 1.44 17.44
C ARG A 200 1.57 1.42 15.94
N ALA A 201 1.29 2.57 15.34
CA ALA A 201 1.02 2.65 13.90
C ALA A 201 2.21 2.14 13.06
N GLN A 202 3.44 2.48 13.46
CA GLN A 202 4.65 1.97 12.79
C GLN A 202 4.84 0.46 12.98
N ALA A 203 4.55 -0.06 14.17
CA ALA A 203 4.57 -1.50 14.43
C ALA A 203 3.54 -2.23 13.56
N GLU A 204 2.32 -1.71 13.44
CA GLU A 204 1.28 -2.28 12.58
C GLU A 204 1.61 -2.17 11.08
N ALA A 205 2.29 -1.11 10.64
CA ALA A 205 2.80 -1.02 9.27
C ALA A 205 3.88 -2.09 8.98
N THR A 206 4.65 -2.48 10.00
CA THR A 206 5.73 -3.47 9.88
C THR A 206 5.21 -4.91 9.97
N LEU A 207 4.27 -5.16 10.89
CA LEU A 207 3.81 -6.49 11.28
C LEU A 207 2.37 -6.81 10.89
N SER A 208 1.68 -5.91 10.17
CA SER A 208 0.22 -5.85 9.99
C SER A 208 -0.56 -5.56 11.29
N LYS A 209 -1.89 -5.55 11.21
CA LYS A 209 -2.77 -5.20 12.33
C LYS A 209 -2.62 -6.22 13.48
N GLY A 210 -2.15 -5.75 14.63
CA GLY A 210 -1.97 -6.56 15.84
C GLY A 210 -3.24 -6.67 16.67
N LYS A 211 -3.30 -7.68 17.54
CA LYS A 211 -4.39 -7.86 18.52
C LYS A 211 -3.93 -7.46 19.92
N THR A 212 -4.77 -6.75 20.67
CA THR A 212 -4.51 -6.47 22.09
C THR A 212 -4.45 -7.80 22.86
N ALA A 213 -3.34 -8.05 23.56
CA ALA A 213 -3.10 -9.29 24.27
C ALA A 213 -3.98 -9.40 25.52
N THR A 214 -4.60 -10.56 25.69
CA THR A 214 -5.28 -10.96 26.94
C THR A 214 -4.35 -11.78 27.83
N ALA A 215 -4.75 -12.04 29.08
CA ALA A 215 -4.00 -12.93 29.97
C ALA A 215 -3.80 -14.33 29.37
N ASP A 216 -4.79 -14.86 28.65
CA ASP A 216 -4.68 -16.16 27.98
C ASP A 216 -3.69 -16.12 26.80
N ASP A 217 -3.64 -15.01 26.06
CA ASP A 217 -2.64 -14.82 25.00
C ASP A 217 -1.21 -14.80 25.59
N LEU A 218 -1.02 -14.17 26.76
CA LEU A 218 0.26 -14.18 27.47
C LEU A 218 0.66 -15.59 27.93
N ARG A 219 -0.28 -16.38 28.48
CA ARG A 219 -0.01 -17.78 28.87
C ARG A 219 0.38 -18.64 27.66
N LYS A 220 -0.28 -18.43 26.52
CA LYS A 220 0.08 -19.13 25.27
C LYS A 220 1.47 -18.74 24.78
N ALA A 221 1.82 -17.45 24.80
CA ALA A 221 3.10 -16.98 24.30
C ALA A 221 4.30 -17.29 25.22
N PHE A 222 4.11 -17.24 26.54
CA PHE A 222 5.17 -17.47 27.52
C PHE A 222 5.20 -18.90 28.08
N GLY A 223 4.19 -19.71 27.81
CA GLY A 223 4.11 -21.09 28.30
C GLY A 223 4.12 -21.15 29.82
N ALA A 224 5.10 -21.85 30.39
CA ALA A 224 5.25 -22.03 31.84
C ALA A 224 6.05 -20.90 32.53
N ASP A 225 6.49 -19.86 31.82
CA ASP A 225 7.27 -18.75 32.39
C ASP A 225 6.37 -17.77 33.16
N GLN A 226 5.95 -18.18 34.36
CA GLN A 226 5.03 -17.42 35.22
C GLN A 226 5.58 -16.03 35.56
N LYS A 227 6.90 -15.90 35.73
CA LYS A 227 7.54 -14.61 36.02
C LYS A 227 7.32 -13.61 34.89
N LYS A 228 7.40 -14.03 33.63
CA LYS A 228 7.07 -13.18 32.48
C LYS A 228 5.58 -12.89 32.40
N ILE A 229 4.73 -13.88 32.61
CA ILE A 229 3.27 -13.69 32.62
C ILE A 229 2.90 -12.61 33.66
N ASP A 230 3.41 -12.72 34.88
CA ASP A 230 3.16 -11.76 35.96
C ASP A 230 3.68 -10.36 35.63
N ALA A 231 4.86 -10.24 35.00
CA ALA A 231 5.42 -8.95 34.61
C ALA A 231 4.62 -8.25 33.49
N TRP A 232 4.11 -9.01 32.52
CA TRP A 232 3.38 -8.46 31.37
C TRP A 232 1.88 -8.26 31.63
N THR A 233 1.28 -9.04 32.53
CA THR A 233 -0.17 -9.02 32.83
C THR A 233 -0.70 -7.63 33.20
N PRO A 234 -0.05 -6.83 34.07
CA PRO A 234 -0.51 -5.49 34.40
C PRO A 234 -0.62 -4.57 33.17
N LYS A 235 0.30 -4.71 32.20
CA LYS A 235 0.28 -3.93 30.95
C LYS A 235 -0.82 -4.43 30.02
N ALA A 236 -1.00 -5.74 29.90
CA ALA A 236 -2.07 -6.33 29.10
C ALA A 236 -3.46 -5.91 29.61
N ASN A 237 -3.67 -5.88 30.93
CA ASN A 237 -4.91 -5.42 31.56
C ASN A 237 -5.21 -3.94 31.27
N GLN A 238 -4.18 -3.12 31.03
CA GLN A 238 -4.31 -1.73 30.60
C GLN A 238 -4.50 -1.59 29.08
N SER A 239 -4.69 -2.69 28.35
CA SER A 239 -4.72 -2.73 26.88
C SER A 239 -3.46 -2.16 26.23
N ARG A 240 -2.30 -2.27 26.89
CA ARG A 240 -1.01 -1.74 26.41
C ARG A 240 -0.16 -2.74 25.66
N VAL A 241 -0.52 -4.02 25.71
CA VAL A 241 0.24 -5.07 25.05
C VAL A 241 -0.49 -5.47 23.79
N VAL A 242 0.22 -5.45 22.67
CA VAL A 242 -0.24 -5.96 21.38
C VAL A 242 0.61 -7.16 21.03
N TYR A 243 0.01 -8.18 20.43
CA TYR A 243 0.73 -9.33 19.91
C TYR A 243 0.41 -9.59 18.43
N TRP A 244 1.38 -10.21 17.77
CA TRP A 244 1.30 -10.73 16.41
C TRP A 244 1.75 -12.18 16.43
N ARG A 245 1.10 -13.01 15.62
CA ARG A 245 1.35 -14.45 15.56
C ARG A 245 1.59 -14.91 14.12
N ASN A 246 2.54 -15.82 13.94
CA ASN A 246 2.72 -16.59 12.71
C ASN A 246 2.93 -18.06 13.06
N GLY A 247 1.87 -18.85 12.98
CA GLY A 247 1.87 -20.21 13.52
C GLY A 247 2.11 -20.21 15.03
N ASP A 248 3.25 -20.76 15.47
CA ASP A 248 3.67 -20.83 16.88
C ASP A 248 4.72 -19.75 17.23
N ASP A 249 5.03 -18.86 16.29
CA ASP A 249 5.92 -17.73 16.53
C ASP A 249 5.13 -16.51 17.02
N TYR A 250 5.60 -15.84 18.07
CA TYR A 250 4.94 -14.69 18.68
C TYR A 250 5.88 -13.49 18.81
N ILE A 251 5.41 -12.31 18.36
CA ILE A 251 5.97 -11.01 18.79
C ILE A 251 4.97 -10.37 19.74
N LEU A 252 5.43 -9.96 20.92
CA LEU A 252 4.68 -9.15 21.87
C LEU A 252 5.35 -7.78 22.00
N ALA A 253 4.57 -6.71 22.03
CA ALA A 253 5.06 -5.37 22.31
C ALA A 253 4.14 -4.66 23.31
N ALA A 254 4.72 -4.18 24.42
CA ALA A 254 4.07 -3.28 25.34
C ALA A 254 4.32 -1.84 24.88
N PHE A 255 3.27 -1.01 24.89
CA PHE A 255 3.34 0.39 24.49
C PHE A 255 3.12 1.32 25.69
N HIS A 256 3.76 2.48 25.68
CA HIS A 256 3.57 3.54 26.68
C HIS A 256 3.20 4.87 26.02
N PRO A 257 2.25 5.65 26.58
CA PRO A 257 1.48 5.36 27.80
C PRO A 257 0.35 4.36 27.57
N ASN A 258 -0.15 4.25 26.34
CA ASN A 258 -1.17 3.32 25.92
C ASN A 258 -0.72 2.58 24.65
N ALA A 259 -1.46 1.58 24.20
CA ALA A 259 -1.29 1.05 22.85
C ALA A 259 -2.20 1.78 21.87
N GLU A 260 -2.35 3.10 21.94
CA GLU A 260 -3.00 3.85 20.85
C GLU A 260 -1.93 4.39 19.90
N ASP A 261 -2.32 5.03 18.81
CA ASP A 261 -1.45 5.33 17.66
C ASP A 261 -0.13 6.04 18.01
N GLN A 262 -0.12 6.85 19.07
CA GLN A 262 1.05 7.60 19.56
C GLN A 262 1.87 6.86 20.62
N GLY A 263 1.37 5.73 21.14
CA GLY A 263 2.07 4.90 22.09
C GLY A 263 3.37 4.37 21.50
N ARG A 264 4.47 4.45 22.27
CA ARG A 264 5.80 3.98 21.84
C ARG A 264 6.10 2.62 22.45
N VAL A 265 6.78 1.75 21.71
CA VAL A 265 7.22 0.44 22.19
C VAL A 265 8.09 0.64 23.43
N GLN A 266 7.59 0.21 24.58
CA GLN A 266 8.25 0.23 25.87
C GLN A 266 9.10 -1.02 26.09
N ALA A 267 8.54 -2.18 25.75
CA ALA A 267 9.22 -3.46 25.81
C ALA A 267 8.70 -4.35 24.68
N LYS A 268 9.55 -5.23 24.16
CA LYS A 268 9.18 -6.21 23.13
C LYS A 268 9.81 -7.56 23.39
N GLU A 269 9.11 -8.62 23.00
CA GLU A 269 9.57 -9.99 23.16
C GLU A 269 9.25 -10.82 21.91
N TRP A 270 10.26 -11.53 21.41
CA TRP A 270 10.18 -12.50 20.32
C TRP A 270 10.27 -13.90 20.89
N ARG A 271 9.29 -14.73 20.57
CA ARG A 271 9.16 -16.13 21.00
C ARG A 271 9.01 -16.98 19.74
N PRO A 272 10.12 -17.42 19.13
CA PRO A 272 10.03 -18.34 18.01
C PRO A 272 9.66 -19.74 18.52
N LYS A 273 8.97 -20.53 17.69
CA LYS A 273 8.72 -21.95 17.87
C LYS A 273 10.03 -22.72 18.09
N ASN A 274 11.02 -22.39 17.26
CA ASN A 274 12.34 -22.99 17.27
C ASN A 274 13.38 -21.89 17.55
N GLY A 275 14.03 -21.98 18.71
CA GLY A 275 15.14 -21.08 19.08
C GLY A 275 14.94 -20.40 20.43
N ALA A 276 15.93 -19.62 20.82
CA ALA A 276 15.91 -18.89 22.08
C ALA A 276 14.99 -17.65 21.97
N PRO A 277 14.19 -17.36 23.02
CA PRO A 277 13.44 -16.12 23.08
C PRO A 277 14.39 -14.91 23.13
N THR A 278 13.96 -13.79 22.55
CA THR A 278 14.71 -12.53 22.59
C THR A 278 13.83 -11.43 23.17
N SER A 279 14.33 -10.66 24.14
CA SER A 279 13.60 -9.55 24.76
C SER A 279 14.41 -8.26 24.75
N ALA A 280 13.74 -7.11 24.62
CA ALA A 280 14.36 -5.79 24.69
C ALA A 280 13.40 -4.78 25.36
N GLY A 281 13.96 -3.78 26.04
CA GLY A 281 13.23 -2.70 26.71
C GLY A 281 12.99 -2.95 28.20
N GLU A 282 12.12 -2.13 28.80
CA GLU A 282 11.88 -2.07 30.24
C GLU A 282 10.39 -1.89 30.51
N LEU A 283 9.76 -2.83 31.23
CA LEU A 283 8.32 -2.81 31.51
C LEU A 283 7.96 -1.82 32.64
N ASP A 284 8.95 -1.39 33.43
CA ASP A 284 8.75 -0.32 34.40
C ASP A 284 8.55 1.03 33.69
N ASP A 285 7.44 1.71 33.99
CA ASP A 285 7.09 2.97 33.31
C ASP A 285 8.03 4.11 33.70
N ALA A 286 8.47 4.16 34.97
CA ALA A 286 9.33 5.23 35.45
C ALA A 286 10.73 5.13 34.85
N LYS A 287 11.32 3.93 34.81
CA LYS A 287 12.60 3.68 34.14
C LYS A 287 12.50 3.90 32.64
N PHE A 288 11.40 3.46 32.01
CA PHE A 288 11.19 3.73 30.60
C PHE A 288 11.13 5.23 30.31
N LEU A 289 10.40 6.02 31.10
CA LEU A 289 10.32 7.48 30.94
C LEU A 289 11.64 8.19 31.27
N GLN A 290 12.45 7.65 32.19
CA GLN A 290 13.78 8.17 32.47
C GLN A 290 14.73 7.97 31.27
N GLN A 291 14.67 6.80 30.63
CA GLN A 291 15.51 6.48 29.48
C GLN A 291 14.97 7.10 28.18
N TYR A 292 13.66 7.18 28.04
CA TYR A 292 12.92 7.65 26.89
C TYR A 292 11.86 8.66 27.35
N PRO A 293 12.27 9.89 27.74
CA PRO A 293 11.35 10.92 28.15
C PRO A 293 10.22 11.07 27.13
N PRO A 294 9.00 11.40 27.59
CA PRO A 294 7.90 11.65 26.68
C PRO A 294 8.39 12.68 25.68
N ILE A 295 8.19 12.40 24.39
CA ILE A 295 8.37 13.43 23.38
C ILE A 295 7.37 14.50 23.83
N GLY A 296 7.89 15.62 24.34
CA GLY A 296 7.05 16.71 24.85
C GLY A 296 6.01 17.06 23.79
N PRO A 297 4.87 17.68 24.18
CA PRO A 297 3.78 17.96 23.25
C PRO A 297 4.36 18.48 21.95
N THR A 298 4.22 17.67 20.89
CA THR A 298 4.99 17.87 19.67
C THR A 298 4.61 19.24 19.15
N THR A 299 5.51 20.20 19.32
CA THR A 299 5.18 21.60 19.05
C THR A 299 4.96 21.71 17.56
N GLU A 300 3.78 22.15 17.14
CA GLU A 300 3.55 22.42 15.74
C GLU A 300 4.27 23.73 15.39
N VAL A 301 5.24 23.63 14.49
CA VAL A 301 5.98 24.78 13.96
C VAL A 301 5.56 24.94 12.51
N ARG A 302 5.22 26.16 12.10
CA ARG A 302 4.92 26.42 10.68
C ARG A 302 6.22 26.56 9.90
N ALA A 303 6.23 26.07 8.67
CA ALA A 303 7.37 26.20 7.75
C ALA A 303 7.75 27.68 7.57
N GLU A 304 6.76 28.57 7.48
CA GLU A 304 6.98 30.01 7.38
C GLU A 304 7.66 30.58 8.65
N ASP A 305 7.26 30.13 9.84
CA ASP A 305 7.84 30.59 11.11
C ASP A 305 9.26 30.06 11.33
N LEU A 306 9.54 28.83 10.88
CA LEU A 306 10.87 28.23 10.92
C LEU A 306 11.82 28.97 9.96
N ALA A 307 11.39 29.21 8.73
CA ALA A 307 12.17 29.95 7.74
C ALA A 307 12.48 31.37 8.22
N LYS A 308 11.48 32.07 8.79
CA LYS A 308 11.65 33.40 9.36
C LYS A 308 12.63 33.43 10.53
N GLN A 309 12.49 32.53 11.50
CA GLN A 309 13.40 32.48 12.65
C GLN A 309 14.84 32.19 12.24
N THR A 310 15.03 31.33 11.23
CA THR A 310 16.35 31.02 10.69
C THR A 310 16.99 32.24 10.00
N ASP A 311 16.17 33.08 9.34
CA ASP A 311 16.63 34.33 8.71
C ASP A 311 16.89 35.48 9.68
N ASP A 312 16.15 35.52 10.78
CA ASP A 312 16.27 36.57 11.78
C ASP A 312 17.46 36.29 12.72
N ASP A 313 17.62 35.03 13.17
CA ASP A 313 18.72 34.60 14.06
C ASP A 313 18.98 33.09 13.91
N ALA A 314 19.85 32.72 12.95
CA ALA A 314 20.18 31.32 12.69
C ALA A 314 20.79 30.59 13.91
N PRO A 315 21.70 31.18 14.71
CA PRO A 315 22.15 30.58 15.97
C PRO A 315 21.01 30.28 16.96
N ALA A 316 20.12 31.24 17.23
CA ALA A 316 19.01 31.02 18.15
C ALA A 316 18.01 29.99 17.62
N ALA A 317 17.74 29.98 16.31
CA ALA A 317 16.94 28.94 15.67
C ALA A 317 17.59 27.55 15.84
N ARG A 318 18.92 27.47 15.76
CA ARG A 318 19.67 26.21 15.93
C ARG A 318 19.54 25.69 17.35
N ASP A 319 19.75 26.52 18.34
CA ASP A 319 19.57 26.13 19.75
C ASP A 319 18.12 25.74 20.05
N LYS A 320 17.17 26.39 19.37
CA LYS A 320 15.74 26.13 19.53
C LYS A 320 15.28 24.84 18.86
N TYR A 321 15.75 24.51 17.67
CA TYR A 321 15.18 23.42 16.85
C TYR A 321 16.13 22.24 16.61
N GLN A 322 17.45 22.47 16.60
CA GLN A 322 18.40 21.42 16.25
C GLN A 322 18.32 20.26 17.24
N ASN A 323 18.33 19.04 16.69
CA ASN A 323 18.18 17.78 17.39
C ASN A 323 16.85 17.58 18.13
N LYS A 324 15.86 18.46 17.92
CA LYS A 324 14.53 18.31 18.51
C LYS A 324 13.56 17.75 17.48
N THR A 325 12.61 16.96 17.99
CA THR A 325 11.51 16.41 17.19
C THR A 325 10.32 17.35 17.30
N PHE A 326 9.75 17.75 16.16
CA PHE A 326 8.55 18.57 16.12
C PHE A 326 7.71 18.27 14.87
N ILE A 327 6.49 18.81 14.82
CA ILE A 327 5.62 18.72 13.65
C ILE A 327 5.82 20.00 12.86
N LEU A 328 6.37 19.87 11.66
CA LEU A 328 6.48 20.95 10.70
C LEU A 328 5.22 20.98 9.83
N SER A 329 4.54 22.11 9.81
CA SER A 329 3.29 22.34 9.06
C SER A 329 3.54 23.36 7.96
N GLY A 330 3.35 23.01 6.70
CA GLY A 330 3.69 23.89 5.58
C GLY A 330 2.96 23.54 4.31
N LYS A 331 2.95 24.45 3.33
CA LYS A 331 2.42 24.17 2.00
C LYS A 331 3.41 23.34 1.22
N LEU A 332 2.95 22.26 0.60
CA LEU A 332 3.76 21.39 -0.23
C LEU A 332 4.16 22.11 -1.53
N LEU A 333 5.46 22.28 -1.78
CA LEU A 333 5.98 22.81 -3.04
C LEU A 333 6.30 21.69 -4.03
N ARG A 334 7.06 20.69 -3.58
CA ARG A 334 7.55 19.59 -4.43
C ARG A 334 7.77 18.32 -3.62
N ILE A 335 7.65 17.17 -4.28
CA ILE A 335 8.09 15.87 -3.80
C ILE A 335 9.11 15.33 -4.80
N SER A 336 10.33 15.04 -4.34
CA SER A 336 11.39 14.40 -5.12
C SER A 336 11.84 13.09 -4.46
N ALA A 337 12.50 12.23 -5.22
CA ALA A 337 12.99 10.93 -4.73
C ALA A 337 14.51 10.87 -4.89
N ARG A 338 15.24 10.91 -3.77
CA ARG A 338 16.70 10.85 -3.79
C ARG A 338 17.16 9.53 -3.19
N GLY A 339 17.52 8.58 -4.04
CA GLY A 339 17.88 7.22 -3.63
C GLY A 339 16.72 6.52 -2.90
N ASN A 340 16.90 6.19 -1.62
CA ASN A 340 15.88 5.53 -0.78
C ASN A 340 15.12 6.50 0.12
N THR A 341 15.30 7.80 -0.06
CA THR A 341 14.61 8.84 0.72
C THR A 341 13.71 9.67 -0.20
N LEU A 342 12.53 10.03 0.31
CA LEU A 342 11.62 10.94 -0.37
C LEU A 342 11.81 12.32 0.23
N GLU A 343 12.20 13.28 -0.58
CA GLU A 343 12.36 14.67 -0.15
C GLU A 343 11.03 15.40 -0.38
N VAL A 344 10.49 15.96 0.70
CA VAL A 344 9.29 16.78 0.69
C VAL A 344 9.69 18.21 0.96
N VAL A 345 9.48 19.08 -0.03
CA VAL A 345 9.85 20.49 0.06
C VAL A 345 8.63 21.30 0.45
N LEU A 346 8.72 22.03 1.57
CA LEU A 346 7.67 22.91 2.06
C LEU A 346 8.00 24.38 1.78
N GLU A 347 6.96 25.17 1.51
CA GLU A 347 7.05 26.61 1.37
C GLU A 347 7.31 27.26 2.73
N GLY A 348 8.51 27.83 2.87
CA GLY A 348 8.83 28.86 3.86
C GLY A 348 8.79 30.24 3.19
N ALA A 349 8.27 31.24 3.87
CA ALA A 349 8.34 32.62 3.39
C ALA A 349 9.05 33.46 4.44
N ALA A 350 10.15 34.11 4.06
CA ALA A 350 10.90 34.99 4.95
C ALA A 350 11.41 36.19 4.16
N LYS A 351 11.16 37.40 4.69
CA LYS A 351 11.57 38.69 4.09
C LYS A 351 11.13 38.86 2.62
N GLY A 352 9.99 38.26 2.24
CA GLY A 352 9.45 38.32 0.87
C GLY A 352 10.16 37.41 -0.14
N GLN A 353 11.15 36.63 0.30
CA GLN A 353 11.78 35.58 -0.50
C GLN A 353 11.17 34.22 -0.16
N LEU A 354 10.94 33.41 -1.19
CA LEU A 354 10.52 32.02 -1.03
C LEU A 354 11.74 31.21 -0.56
N LYS A 355 11.58 30.56 0.57
CA LYS A 355 12.53 29.61 1.13
C LYS A 355 11.94 28.21 1.07
N GLU A 356 12.78 27.25 0.79
CA GLU A 356 12.42 25.84 0.71
C GLU A 356 12.88 25.15 1.98
N ILE A 357 11.97 24.47 2.68
CA ILE A 357 12.33 23.60 3.81
C ILE A 357 12.23 22.16 3.36
N THR A 358 13.36 21.48 3.27
CA THR A 358 13.46 20.09 2.80
C THR A 358 13.30 19.12 3.96
N CYS A 359 12.32 18.23 3.83
CA CYS A 359 12.04 17.15 4.76
C CYS A 359 12.33 15.79 4.11
N ALA A 360 13.33 15.07 4.61
CA ALA A 360 13.62 13.70 4.19
C ALA A 360 12.68 12.71 4.89
N LEU A 361 11.79 12.09 4.13
CA LEU A 361 10.91 11.00 4.54
C LEU A 361 11.54 9.64 4.25
N ARG A 362 11.20 8.64 5.07
CA ARG A 362 11.61 7.25 4.83
C ARG A 362 10.86 6.64 3.64
N ALA A 363 11.52 5.73 2.92
CA ALA A 363 10.89 4.88 1.92
C ALA A 363 9.65 4.15 2.50
N GLY A 364 8.60 4.04 1.69
CA GLY A 364 7.34 3.36 2.06
C GLY A 364 6.23 4.30 2.54
N GLN A 365 6.51 5.58 2.76
CA GLN A 365 5.43 6.58 2.86
C GLN A 365 4.83 6.83 1.48
N ALA A 366 3.53 7.17 1.41
CA ALA A 366 2.83 7.49 0.16
C ALA A 366 2.62 9.00 -0.01
N PRO A 367 3.69 9.83 -0.10
CA PRO A 367 3.56 11.28 -0.20
C PRO A 367 2.83 11.71 -1.49
N PHE A 368 2.80 10.84 -2.51
CA PHE A 368 2.14 11.10 -3.80
C PHE A 368 0.61 11.25 -3.71
N SER A 369 0.01 10.98 -2.55
CA SER A 369 -1.39 11.29 -2.27
C SER A 369 -1.64 12.80 -2.07
N TYR A 370 -0.60 13.57 -1.74
CA TYR A 370 -0.69 15.01 -1.51
C TYR A 370 -0.51 15.80 -2.82
N GLY A 371 -1.15 16.98 -2.92
CA GLY A 371 -1.07 17.90 -4.06
C GLY A 371 -0.21 19.13 -3.77
N ARG A 372 0.34 19.76 -4.81
CA ARG A 372 1.05 21.04 -4.67
C ARG A 372 0.15 22.08 -4.02
N GLY A 373 0.72 22.95 -3.19
CA GLY A 373 0.01 24.01 -2.46
C GLY A 373 -0.82 23.50 -1.28
N GLN A 374 -1.01 22.19 -1.12
CA GLN A 374 -1.71 21.61 0.01
C GLN A 374 -0.91 21.79 1.30
N ARG A 375 -1.55 22.19 2.39
CA ARG A 375 -0.90 22.18 3.70
C ARG A 375 -0.79 20.75 4.23
N ILE A 376 0.42 20.33 4.55
CA ILE A 376 0.74 19.01 5.09
C ILE A 376 1.51 19.16 6.40
N LYS A 377 1.48 18.10 7.23
CA LYS A 377 2.23 18.05 8.48
C LYS A 377 3.25 16.93 8.42
N VAL A 378 4.52 17.29 8.60
CA VAL A 378 5.65 16.35 8.66
C VAL A 378 6.19 16.34 10.08
N SER A 379 6.12 15.18 10.75
CA SER A 379 6.76 14.98 12.06
C SER A 379 8.16 14.41 11.86
N GLY A 380 9.18 14.96 12.50
CA GLY A 380 10.56 14.51 12.28
C GLY A 380 11.55 15.23 13.18
N LYS A 381 12.82 14.84 13.09
CA LYS A 381 13.91 15.45 13.86
C LYS A 381 14.61 16.47 12.98
N CYS A 382 14.72 17.71 13.46
CA CYS A 382 15.53 18.71 12.78
C CYS A 382 17.02 18.39 12.99
N THR A 383 17.75 18.14 11.91
CA THR A 383 19.19 17.84 11.91
C THR A 383 20.06 19.10 11.85
N GLY A 384 19.50 20.22 11.43
CA GLY A 384 20.15 21.51 11.31
C GLY A 384 19.50 22.36 10.21
N PHE A 385 20.21 23.37 9.72
CA PHE A 385 19.77 24.30 8.66
C PHE A 385 20.69 24.19 7.45
N GLY A 386 20.62 23.05 6.75
CA GLY A 386 21.42 22.74 5.55
C GLY A 386 20.53 22.13 4.46
N LEU A 387 21.12 21.39 3.51
CA LEU A 387 20.33 20.78 2.42
C LEU A 387 19.29 19.75 2.91
N ASP A 388 19.53 19.12 4.07
CA ASP A 388 18.66 18.15 4.73
C ASP A 388 18.26 18.66 6.13
N GLU A 389 17.31 19.59 6.20
CA GLU A 389 16.93 20.26 7.46
C GLU A 389 16.12 19.36 8.40
N PHE A 390 15.33 18.44 7.84
CA PHE A 390 14.51 17.49 8.55
C PHE A 390 14.83 16.05 8.16
N ALA A 391 15.27 15.24 9.12
CA ALA A 391 15.52 13.82 8.92
C ALA A 391 14.44 12.95 9.57
N ASP A 392 14.28 11.74 9.04
CA ASP A 392 13.33 10.72 9.53
C ASP A 392 11.88 11.24 9.60
N GLY A 393 11.50 12.08 8.65
CA GLY A 393 10.17 12.65 8.56
C GLY A 393 9.10 11.57 8.36
N THR A 394 7.96 11.76 9.01
CA THR A 394 6.75 10.97 8.89
C THR A 394 5.59 11.93 8.65
N LEU A 395 4.91 11.77 7.51
CA LEU A 395 3.68 12.50 7.20
C LEU A 395 2.58 12.14 8.19
N SER A 396 1.87 13.16 8.67
CA SER A 396 0.81 13.03 9.66
C SER A 396 -0.38 13.93 9.31
N GLY A 397 -1.56 13.55 9.78
CA GLY A 397 -2.81 14.29 9.56
C GLY A 397 -3.53 13.91 8.27
N ALA A 398 -4.81 14.31 8.20
CA ALA A 398 -5.59 14.18 6.99
C ALA A 398 -5.11 15.20 5.95
N ALA A 399 -5.00 14.74 4.71
CA ALA A 399 -4.82 15.59 3.54
C ALA A 399 -5.90 16.69 3.52
N ALA A 400 -5.50 17.96 3.57
CA ALA A 400 -6.39 19.07 3.23
C ALA A 400 -6.94 18.88 1.79
N PRO A 401 -8.07 19.48 1.40
CA PRO A 401 -8.54 19.42 0.02
C PRO A 401 -7.43 19.86 -0.95
N ASP A 402 -7.24 19.08 -2.02
CA ASP A 402 -6.25 19.37 -3.04
C ASP A 402 -6.64 20.67 -3.78
N PRO A 403 -5.80 21.73 -3.75
CA PRO A 403 -6.13 23.00 -4.38
C PRO A 403 -5.97 22.96 -5.92
N SER A 404 -5.42 21.88 -6.49
CA SER A 404 -5.21 21.77 -7.93
C SER A 404 -6.51 21.64 -8.71
N VAL A 405 -6.52 22.18 -9.93
CA VAL A 405 -7.65 22.08 -10.84
C VAL A 405 -7.75 20.63 -11.34
N GLN A 406 -8.84 19.95 -10.98
CA GLN A 406 -9.12 18.60 -11.44
C GLN A 406 -9.62 18.64 -12.89
N VAL A 407 -8.92 17.97 -13.81
CA VAL A 407 -9.28 17.93 -15.23
C VAL A 407 -8.97 16.56 -15.82
N SER A 408 -9.74 16.10 -16.80
CA SER A 408 -9.37 14.90 -17.58
C SER A 408 -8.42 15.29 -18.71
N ALA A 409 -7.54 14.38 -19.14
CA ALA A 409 -6.68 14.63 -20.30
C ALA A 409 -7.49 15.04 -21.54
N ALA A 410 -8.68 14.43 -21.74
CA ALA A 410 -9.56 14.73 -22.86
C ALA A 410 -10.16 16.13 -22.78
N THR A 411 -10.63 16.53 -21.59
CA THR A 411 -11.14 17.88 -21.36
C THR A 411 -10.04 18.92 -21.54
N LEU A 412 -8.82 18.64 -21.05
CA LEU A 412 -7.70 19.57 -21.17
C LEU A 412 -7.34 19.80 -22.64
N ILE A 413 -7.23 18.74 -23.44
CA ILE A 413 -6.95 18.84 -24.89
C ILE A 413 -8.08 19.58 -25.62
N ALA A 414 -9.34 19.24 -25.32
CA ALA A 414 -10.50 19.87 -25.95
C ALA A 414 -10.58 21.37 -25.62
N ASP A 415 -10.37 21.76 -24.37
CA ASP A 415 -10.39 23.18 -23.97
C ASP A 415 -9.26 23.96 -24.66
N TYR A 416 -8.07 23.36 -24.75
CA TYR A 416 -6.92 23.99 -25.41
C TYR A 416 -7.11 24.15 -26.92
N ALA A 417 -8.12 23.53 -27.55
CA ALA A 417 -8.51 23.86 -28.93
C ALA A 417 -8.68 25.38 -29.14
N ASN A 418 -9.06 26.11 -28.09
CA ASN A 418 -9.03 27.57 -28.02
C ASN A 418 -8.17 28.06 -26.84
N PRO A 419 -6.86 28.35 -27.07
CA PRO A 419 -5.94 28.78 -26.02
C PRO A 419 -6.39 30.06 -25.30
N GLY A 420 -7.07 30.98 -25.98
CA GLY A 420 -7.55 32.23 -25.38
C GLY A 420 -8.54 32.01 -24.25
N THR A 421 -9.31 30.92 -24.29
CA THR A 421 -10.23 30.52 -23.21
C THR A 421 -9.59 29.56 -22.21
N ALA A 422 -8.63 28.73 -22.67
CA ALA A 422 -7.99 27.72 -21.83
C ALA A 422 -6.91 28.30 -20.91
N ASP A 423 -6.11 29.25 -21.37
CA ASP A 423 -5.00 29.83 -20.61
C ASP A 423 -5.46 30.46 -19.29
N PRO A 424 -6.50 31.31 -19.24
CA PRO A 424 -7.01 31.83 -17.96
C PRO A 424 -7.48 30.73 -16.99
N LYS A 425 -7.88 29.57 -17.52
CA LYS A 425 -8.36 28.43 -16.75
C LYS A 425 -7.23 27.57 -16.21
N TYR A 426 -6.16 27.33 -16.98
CA TYR A 426 -5.15 26.32 -16.67
C TYR A 426 -3.71 26.82 -16.58
N LYS A 427 -3.33 27.84 -17.35
CA LYS A 427 -1.94 28.28 -17.43
C LYS A 427 -1.44 28.82 -16.10
N ASN A 428 -0.23 28.40 -15.73
CA ASN A 428 0.42 28.66 -14.44
C ASN A 428 -0.34 28.11 -13.22
N LYS A 429 -1.29 27.20 -13.40
CA LYS A 429 -2.00 26.54 -12.31
C LYS A 429 -1.55 25.10 -12.15
N ASP A 430 -1.62 24.63 -10.91
CA ASP A 430 -1.44 23.23 -10.60
C ASP A 430 -2.68 22.45 -11.06
N LEU A 431 -2.45 21.42 -11.86
CA LEU A 431 -3.49 20.54 -12.40
C LEU A 431 -3.35 19.15 -11.80
N THR A 432 -4.49 18.49 -11.58
CA THR A 432 -4.56 17.03 -11.47
C THR A 432 -5.21 16.50 -12.73
N ILE A 433 -4.43 15.81 -13.56
CA ILE A 433 -4.86 15.28 -14.85
C ILE A 433 -5.17 13.79 -14.71
N SER A 434 -6.42 13.41 -15.00
CA SER A 434 -6.88 12.02 -14.97
C SER A 434 -7.13 11.45 -16.37
N GLY A 435 -7.08 10.12 -16.50
CA GLY A 435 -7.38 9.43 -17.77
C GLY A 435 -6.33 9.66 -18.88
N ALA A 436 -5.10 10.02 -18.50
CA ALA A 436 -4.00 10.15 -19.43
C ALA A 436 -3.45 8.77 -19.82
N ARG A 437 -3.20 8.53 -21.11
CA ARG A 437 -2.56 7.31 -21.60
C ARG A 437 -1.16 7.62 -22.06
N ILE A 438 -0.16 6.87 -21.60
CA ILE A 438 1.22 7.04 -22.05
C ILE A 438 1.31 6.63 -23.52
N GLU A 439 1.72 7.53 -24.41
CA GLU A 439 2.01 7.18 -25.79
C GLU A 439 3.47 6.77 -25.93
N ARG A 440 4.39 7.63 -25.49
CA ARG A 440 5.83 7.39 -25.55
C ARG A 440 6.58 8.14 -24.46
N VAL A 441 7.81 7.69 -24.18
CA VAL A 441 8.74 8.28 -23.22
C VAL A 441 10.00 8.67 -23.98
N GLU A 442 10.34 9.96 -24.02
CA GLU A 442 11.47 10.50 -24.79
C GLU A 442 12.22 11.54 -23.96
N ASN A 443 13.55 11.41 -23.84
CA ASN A 443 14.44 12.39 -23.21
C ASN A 443 14.04 12.87 -21.80
N GLY A 444 13.36 12.02 -21.01
CA GLY A 444 12.89 12.40 -19.67
C GLY A 444 11.54 13.12 -19.65
N ARG A 445 10.90 13.29 -20.81
CA ARG A 445 9.51 13.72 -20.96
C ARG A 445 8.63 12.53 -21.30
N ILE A 446 7.38 12.57 -20.87
CA ILE A 446 6.36 11.62 -21.25
C ILE A 446 5.35 12.34 -22.11
N VAL A 447 5.12 11.80 -23.29
CA VAL A 447 4.05 12.27 -24.17
C VAL A 447 2.83 11.43 -23.85
N ILE A 448 1.78 12.08 -23.36
CA ILE A 448 0.52 11.43 -23.02
C ILE A 448 -0.58 11.86 -23.99
N THR A 449 -1.47 10.92 -24.30
CA THR A 449 -2.62 11.09 -25.16
C THR A 449 -3.90 10.69 -24.43
N THR A 450 -5.04 10.92 -25.09
CA THR A 450 -6.34 10.51 -24.59
C THR A 450 -6.70 9.12 -25.08
N VAL A 451 -7.56 8.44 -24.32
CA VAL A 451 -8.10 7.15 -24.74
C VAL A 451 -9.18 7.40 -25.81
N GLY A 452 -8.94 6.96 -27.05
CA GLY A 452 -10.01 6.74 -28.04
C GLY A 452 -10.20 7.78 -29.15
N LYS A 453 -9.35 8.82 -29.26
CA LYS A 453 -9.34 9.73 -30.42
C LYS A 453 -7.92 10.05 -30.87
N ASN A 454 -7.69 10.00 -32.18
CA ASN A 454 -6.50 10.57 -32.80
C ASN A 454 -6.69 12.09 -32.91
N ASP A 455 -6.55 12.79 -31.79
CA ASP A 455 -6.32 14.23 -31.82
C ASP A 455 -4.82 14.46 -32.07
N ASP A 456 -4.48 15.40 -32.94
CA ASP A 456 -3.08 15.73 -33.26
C ASP A 456 -2.34 16.38 -32.07
N ARG A 457 -3.10 16.90 -31.10
CA ARG A 457 -2.56 17.57 -29.91
C ARG A 457 -2.26 16.58 -28.81
N LYS A 458 -1.12 16.76 -28.15
CA LYS A 458 -0.66 15.90 -27.06
C LYS A 458 -0.42 16.75 -25.82
N ILE A 459 -0.36 16.07 -24.67
CA ILE A 459 0.12 16.70 -23.45
C ILE A 459 1.55 16.18 -23.26
N THR A 460 2.50 17.10 -23.21
CA THR A 460 3.90 16.78 -22.93
C THR A 460 4.14 17.05 -21.46
N VAL A 461 4.67 16.04 -20.77
CA VAL A 461 4.82 16.06 -19.31
C VAL A 461 6.31 15.94 -18.98
N ALA A 462 6.86 16.98 -18.37
CA ALA A 462 8.21 16.99 -17.85
C ALA A 462 8.22 16.57 -16.37
N PHE A 463 8.89 15.46 -16.08
CA PHE A 463 9.12 14.99 -14.72
C PHE A 463 10.49 15.48 -14.24
N ASP A 464 10.60 15.68 -12.92
CA ASP A 464 11.89 15.93 -12.29
C ASP A 464 12.86 14.76 -12.58
N THR A 465 14.16 15.06 -12.72
CA THR A 465 15.21 14.10 -13.07
C THR A 465 15.24 12.87 -12.16
N ASP A 466 14.85 13.06 -10.91
CA ASP A 466 14.83 12.03 -9.87
C ASP A 466 13.73 10.97 -10.08
N LEU A 467 12.61 11.35 -10.70
CA LEU A 467 11.50 10.45 -11.00
C LEU A 467 11.76 9.57 -12.24
N LYS A 468 12.83 9.84 -13.00
CA LYS A 468 13.24 9.00 -14.15
C LYS A 468 13.55 7.56 -13.74
N SER A 469 13.95 7.34 -12.49
CA SER A 469 14.15 6.00 -11.93
C SER A 469 12.88 5.13 -11.94
N GLN A 470 11.69 5.75 -11.97
CA GLN A 470 10.40 5.05 -12.04
C GLN A 470 9.95 4.76 -13.49
N PHE A 471 10.62 5.34 -14.49
CA PHE A 471 10.24 5.22 -15.90
C PHE A 471 10.32 3.78 -16.46
N PRO A 472 11.20 2.87 -15.99
CA PRO A 472 11.20 1.48 -16.46
C PRO A 472 9.86 0.75 -16.26
N TYR A 473 9.02 1.23 -15.34
CA TYR A 473 7.70 0.65 -15.06
C TYR A 473 6.59 1.27 -15.91
N LEU A 474 6.87 2.38 -16.59
CA LEU A 474 5.90 3.09 -17.43
C LEU A 474 5.93 2.49 -18.83
N ARG A 475 4.82 1.88 -19.23
CA ARG A 475 4.67 1.26 -20.54
C ARG A 475 3.76 2.12 -21.41
N ALA A 476 4.11 2.23 -22.69
CA ALA A 476 3.19 2.75 -23.69
C ALA A 476 1.85 2.01 -23.59
N GLY A 477 0.77 2.76 -23.62
CA GLY A 477 -0.59 2.29 -23.46
C GLY A 477 -1.13 2.26 -22.03
N ALA A 478 -0.30 2.44 -21.00
CA ALA A 478 -0.75 2.48 -19.61
C ALA A 478 -1.53 3.77 -19.31
N THR A 479 -2.61 3.64 -18.53
CA THR A 479 -3.38 4.79 -18.02
C THR A 479 -2.77 5.26 -16.71
N ILE A 480 -2.55 6.56 -16.59
CA ILE A 480 -1.96 7.19 -15.42
C ILE A 480 -2.78 8.40 -14.96
N LYS A 481 -2.59 8.77 -13.70
CA LYS A 481 -3.04 10.04 -13.13
C LYS A 481 -1.79 10.81 -12.71
N ILE A 482 -1.71 12.06 -13.13
CA ILE A 482 -0.55 12.92 -12.88
C ILE A 482 -0.97 14.22 -12.24
N LYS A 483 -0.07 14.82 -11.48
CA LYS A 483 -0.16 16.21 -11.04
C LYS A 483 1.03 16.97 -11.56
N GLY A 484 0.85 18.24 -11.90
CA GLY A 484 1.92 19.11 -12.38
C GLY A 484 1.40 20.52 -12.67
N LYS A 485 2.32 21.44 -12.95
CA LYS A 485 2.00 22.83 -13.28
C LYS A 485 1.85 22.98 -14.79
N CYS A 486 0.69 23.41 -15.25
CA CYS A 486 0.49 23.67 -16.68
C CYS A 486 1.16 24.98 -17.09
N THR A 487 2.06 24.94 -18.06
CA THR A 487 2.73 26.15 -18.59
C THR A 487 1.99 26.73 -19.81
N GLY A 488 1.02 25.98 -20.34
CA GLY A 488 0.15 26.39 -21.44
C GLY A 488 0.41 25.58 -22.70
N LEU A 489 0.03 26.15 -23.85
CA LEU A 489 0.34 25.58 -25.15
C LEU A 489 1.71 26.07 -25.61
N THR A 490 2.63 25.15 -25.88
CA THR A 490 3.95 25.41 -26.48
C THR A 490 4.02 24.64 -27.79
N ASP A 491 4.26 25.33 -28.89
CA ASP A 491 4.16 24.81 -30.26
C ASP A 491 2.77 24.20 -30.54
N ALA A 492 2.64 22.87 -30.48
CA ALA A 492 1.40 22.13 -30.70
C ALA A 492 0.95 21.32 -29.46
N ASP A 493 1.76 21.30 -28.40
CA ASP A 493 1.55 20.46 -27.23
C ASP A 493 1.22 21.30 -26.00
N ILE A 494 0.44 20.71 -25.11
CA ILE A 494 0.14 21.29 -23.79
C ILE A 494 1.27 20.84 -22.87
N ASP A 495 2.07 21.78 -22.37
CA ASP A 495 3.26 21.45 -21.59
C ASP A 495 2.93 21.51 -20.08
N VAL A 496 3.32 20.46 -19.36
CA VAL A 496 3.08 20.28 -17.91
C VAL A 496 4.42 20.00 -17.25
N GLU A 497 4.86 20.90 -16.40
CA GLU A 497 6.14 20.83 -15.69
C GLU A 497 5.96 20.42 -14.23
N ASP A 498 7.09 20.13 -13.56
CA ASP A 498 7.15 19.68 -12.16
C ASP A 498 6.21 18.50 -11.89
N ALA A 499 6.08 17.57 -12.84
CA ALA A 499 5.05 16.55 -12.74
C ALA A 499 5.46 15.38 -11.84
N TRP A 500 4.47 14.76 -11.18
CA TRP A 500 4.62 13.47 -10.49
C TRP A 500 3.38 12.60 -10.65
N PHE A 501 3.57 11.28 -10.49
CA PHE A 501 2.48 10.31 -10.53
C PHE A 501 1.66 10.36 -9.24
N THR A 502 0.35 10.19 -9.36
CA THR A 502 -0.53 9.96 -8.22
C THR A 502 -1.26 8.65 -8.40
N GLN A 503 -1.48 7.92 -7.30
CA GLN A 503 -2.21 6.65 -7.29
C GLN A 503 -3.67 6.81 -7.72
#